data_AF-A0A4Q5ANB5-F1
#
_entry.id   AF-A0A4Q5ANB5-F1
#
_cell.length_a   1.000
_cell.length_b   1.000
_cell.length_c   1.000
_cell.angle_alpha   90.00
_cell.angle_beta   90.00
_cell.angle_gamma   90.00
#
_symmetry.space_group_name_H-M   'P 1'
#
loop_
_entity.id
_entity.type
_entity.pdbx_description
1 polymer ?
#
loop_
_entity_poly.entity_id
_entity_poly.type
_entity_poly.pdbx_seq_one_letter_code
_entity_poly.pdbx_strand_id
1 'polypeptide(L)'
;MSRLITLPDGRQVTGCKNYVRTPCPDLLMTGRTTFALGLDADAQQLGATLSLYVQGLTYNTATPLKFYLMNVTPDARTITPAQFNTGIRIGLPARWDASPQELIFNMDAGSYELHRLALMLTSEMDEIMQSRHPLDTDWNHWYPA
;
A
#
# COMPACT_ATOMS: atom_id res chain seq x y z
N MET A 1 -16.39 0.57 4.53
CA MET A 1 -17.13 -0.34 5.45
C MET A 1 -16.10 -1.01 6.34
N SER A 2 -15.81 -0.39 7.46
CA SER A 2 -14.83 -0.85 8.43
C SER A 2 -15.40 -2.05 9.20
N ARG A 3 -14.67 -3.17 9.27
CA ARG A 3 -15.11 -4.39 9.96
C ARG A 3 -14.43 -4.51 11.31
N LEU A 4 -15.11 -5.10 12.29
CA LEU A 4 -14.48 -5.46 13.56
C LEU A 4 -13.55 -6.65 13.35
N ILE A 5 -12.24 -6.40 13.41
CA ILE A 5 -11.18 -7.41 13.36
C ILE A 5 -10.76 -7.70 14.79
N THR A 6 -10.71 -8.98 15.15
CA THR A 6 -10.13 -9.41 16.44
C THR A 6 -8.65 -9.71 16.23
N LEU A 7 -7.79 -8.98 16.94
CA LEU A 7 -6.34 -9.18 16.95
C LEU A 7 -5.97 -10.42 17.77
N PRO A 8 -4.75 -11.01 17.60
CA PRO A 8 -4.31 -12.17 18.36
C PRO A 8 -4.30 -12.00 19.89
N ASP A 9 -4.24 -10.75 20.37
CA ASP A 9 -4.30 -10.38 21.79
C ASP A 9 -5.74 -10.18 22.33
N GLY A 10 -6.76 -10.44 21.50
CA GLY A 10 -8.17 -10.34 21.86
C GLY A 10 -8.77 -8.95 21.74
N ARG A 11 -8.00 -7.91 21.37
CA ARG A 11 -8.55 -6.58 21.10
C ARG A 11 -9.36 -6.57 19.81
N GLN A 12 -10.43 -5.77 19.79
CA GLN A 12 -11.23 -5.53 18.60
C GLN A 12 -10.86 -4.17 18.00
N VAL A 13 -10.42 -4.18 16.74
CA VAL A 13 -10.13 -2.97 15.97
C VAL A 13 -11.08 -2.88 14.79
N THR A 14 -11.57 -1.68 14.50
CA THR A 14 -12.40 -1.44 13.32
C THR A 14 -11.47 -1.17 12.13
N GLY A 15 -11.32 -2.11 11.21
CA GLY A 15 -10.42 -2.03 10.05
C GLY A 15 -10.72 -3.09 8.98
N CYS A 16 -9.87 -3.21 7.95
CA CYS A 16 -9.91 -4.34 7.02
C CYS A 16 -8.60 -5.13 7.09
N LYS A 17 -8.68 -6.44 6.83
CA LYS A 17 -7.56 -7.39 6.83
C LYS A 17 -6.60 -7.21 5.63
N ASN A 18 -6.71 -6.10 4.91
CA ASN A 18 -5.79 -5.79 3.83
C ASN A 18 -4.54 -5.16 4.43
N TYR A 19 -3.37 -5.68 4.06
CA TYR A 19 -2.06 -5.27 4.57
C TYR A 19 -1.87 -3.74 4.52
N VAL A 20 -2.11 -3.08 5.65
CA VAL A 20 -1.61 -1.74 5.94
C VAL A 20 -0.25 -1.93 6.61
N ARG A 21 0.83 -1.92 5.82
CA ARG A 21 2.17 -1.73 6.40
C ARG A 21 2.45 -0.24 6.51
N THR A 22 1.94 0.36 7.57
CA THR A 22 2.24 1.74 7.96
C THR A 22 3.36 1.79 8.98
N PRO A 23 4.02 2.94 9.09
CA PRO A 23 4.93 3.50 8.10
C PRO A 23 6.19 2.61 7.97
N CYS A 24 6.89 2.68 6.84
CA CYS A 24 8.28 2.22 6.78
C CYS A 24 9.18 3.46 6.80
N PRO A 25 9.14 4.30 7.86
CA PRO A 25 9.95 5.50 7.89
C PRO A 25 11.40 5.03 7.69
N ASP A 26 12.11 5.70 6.79
CA ASP A 26 13.52 5.45 6.51
C ASP A 26 13.84 4.14 5.76
N LEU A 27 12.85 3.44 5.17
CA LEU A 27 13.18 2.30 4.28
C LEU A 27 13.77 2.83 2.97
N LEU A 28 15.10 2.82 2.91
CA LEU A 28 15.85 3.13 1.71
C LEU A 28 15.82 1.94 0.73
N MET A 29 15.12 2.12 -0.38
CA MET A 29 15.13 1.19 -1.51
C MET A 29 16.24 1.60 -2.47
N THR A 30 17.25 0.74 -2.65
CA THR A 30 18.35 0.93 -3.63
C THR A 30 18.34 -0.10 -4.76
N GLY A 31 17.24 -0.85 -4.88
CA GLY A 31 17.08 -1.94 -5.83
C GLY A 31 15.73 -2.64 -5.64
N ARG A 32 15.68 -3.95 -5.89
CA ARG A 32 14.46 -4.75 -5.70
C ARG A 32 14.12 -4.86 -4.21
N THR A 33 12.92 -4.42 -3.85
CA THR A 33 12.36 -4.51 -2.49
C THR A 33 11.02 -5.23 -2.55
N THR A 34 10.85 -6.29 -1.76
CA THR A 34 9.62 -7.12 -1.75
C THR A 34 8.90 -6.97 -0.41
N PHE A 35 7.58 -6.84 -0.48
CA PHE A 35 6.67 -6.82 0.65
C PHE A 35 5.70 -7.99 0.52
N ALA A 36 5.72 -8.90 1.49
CA ALA A 36 4.69 -9.93 1.59
C ALA A 36 3.36 -9.27 1.98
N LEU A 37 2.27 -9.74 1.37
CA LEU A 37 0.92 -9.22 1.55
C LEU A 37 -0.06 -10.35 1.78
N GLY A 38 -0.97 -10.11 2.72
CA GLY A 38 -2.22 -10.84 2.89
C GLY A 38 -3.37 -9.94 2.44
N LEU A 39 -4.21 -10.48 1.56
CA LEU A 39 -5.39 -9.79 1.07
C LEU A 39 -6.65 -10.43 1.64
N ASP A 40 -7.67 -9.61 1.84
CA ASP A 40 -8.95 -10.05 2.39
C ASP A 40 -9.76 -10.81 1.32
N ALA A 41 -9.85 -12.14 1.50
CA ALA A 41 -10.60 -13.03 0.64
C ALA A 41 -12.11 -12.74 0.63
N ASP A 42 -12.68 -12.25 1.74
CA ASP A 42 -14.09 -11.91 1.81
C ASP A 42 -14.37 -10.63 1.00
N ALA A 43 -13.45 -9.65 1.07
CA ALA A 43 -13.55 -8.44 0.25
C ALA A 43 -13.43 -8.73 -1.25
N GLN A 44 -12.59 -9.71 -1.61
CA GLN A 44 -12.48 -10.23 -2.98
C GLN A 44 -13.81 -10.84 -3.46
N GLN A 45 -14.45 -11.69 -2.66
CA GLN A 45 -15.74 -12.31 -3.00
C GLN A 45 -16.87 -11.30 -3.22
N LEU A 46 -16.81 -10.17 -2.51
CA LEU A 46 -17.78 -9.08 -2.64
C LEU A 46 -17.48 -8.14 -3.82
N GLY A 47 -16.44 -8.41 -4.60
CA GLY A 47 -16.07 -7.60 -5.77
C GLY A 47 -15.64 -6.18 -5.38
N ALA A 48 -15.02 -6.02 -4.21
CA ALA A 48 -14.45 -4.74 -3.81
C ALA A 48 -13.37 -4.30 -4.83
N THR A 49 -12.83 -3.09 -4.69
CA THR A 49 -11.63 -2.66 -5.42
C THR A 49 -10.50 -2.33 -4.44
N LEU A 50 -9.25 -2.53 -4.84
CA LEU A 50 -8.07 -2.13 -4.05
C LEU A 50 -7.43 -0.86 -4.60
N SER A 51 -6.82 -0.10 -3.70
CA SER A 51 -5.98 1.04 -4.03
C SER A 51 -4.64 0.92 -3.31
N LEU A 52 -3.55 1.20 -4.02
CA LEU A 52 -2.20 1.35 -3.49
C LEU A 52 -1.88 2.84 -3.36
N TYR A 53 -1.40 3.26 -2.21
CA TYR A 53 -0.83 4.58 -2.01
C TYR A 53 0.66 4.45 -1.71
N VAL A 54 1.45 5.30 -2.35
CA VAL A 54 2.90 5.35 -2.17
C VAL A 54 3.32 6.81 -2.07
N GLN A 55 4.13 7.12 -1.08
CA GLN A 55 4.82 8.40 -0.96
C GLN A 55 6.20 8.17 -0.34
N GLY A 56 7.16 9.00 -0.73
CA GLY A 56 8.44 9.06 -0.05
C GLY A 56 9.27 10.22 -0.54
N LEU A 57 10.59 10.08 -0.37
CA LEU A 57 11.56 11.04 -0.84
C LEU A 57 12.52 10.38 -1.81
N THR A 58 12.79 11.05 -2.93
CA THR A 58 13.89 10.71 -3.81
C THR A 58 14.51 11.97 -4.42
N TYR A 59 15.84 11.96 -4.51
CA TYR A 59 16.62 12.94 -5.27
C TYR A 59 16.88 12.48 -6.71
N ASN A 60 16.54 11.23 -7.05
CA ASN A 60 16.63 10.73 -8.40
C ASN A 60 15.54 11.38 -9.26
N THR A 61 15.92 12.06 -10.33
CA THR A 61 14.99 12.73 -11.24
C THR A 61 14.85 12.02 -12.59
N ALA A 62 15.70 11.02 -12.86
CA ALA A 62 15.86 10.43 -14.19
C ALA A 62 15.22 9.05 -14.33
N THR A 63 15.31 8.19 -13.30
CA THR A 63 14.84 6.80 -13.39
C THR A 63 13.55 6.64 -12.60
N PRO A 64 12.44 6.15 -13.17
CA PRO A 64 11.19 5.94 -12.43
C PRO A 64 11.27 4.69 -11.53
N LEU A 65 10.45 4.69 -10.47
CA LEU A 65 10.20 3.52 -9.65
C LEU A 65 9.20 2.62 -10.35
N LYS A 66 9.51 1.34 -10.50
CA LYS A 66 8.59 0.32 -11.02
C LYS A 66 7.98 -0.42 -9.84
N PHE A 67 6.68 -0.68 -9.89
CA PHE A 67 6.02 -1.56 -8.94
C PHE A 67 5.30 -2.69 -9.67
N TYR A 68 5.22 -3.84 -9.02
CA TYR A 68 4.51 -5.01 -9.49
C TYR A 68 3.80 -5.66 -8.31
N LEU A 69 2.50 -5.88 -8.44
CA LEU A 69 1.71 -6.62 -7.47
C LEU A 69 1.39 -7.99 -8.08
N MET A 70 2.01 -9.02 -7.54
CA MET A 70 1.89 -10.39 -8.04
C MET A 70 0.40 -10.77 -8.18
N ASN A 71 0.05 -11.47 -9.26
CA ASN A 71 -1.31 -11.94 -9.58
C ASN A 71 -2.43 -10.88 -9.60
N VAL A 72 -2.10 -9.60 -9.46
CA VAL A 72 -3.07 -8.48 -9.50
C VAL A 72 -2.77 -7.56 -10.66
N THR A 73 -1.52 -7.16 -10.84
CA THR A 73 -1.10 -6.37 -12.01
C THR A 73 -0.53 -7.29 -13.09
N PRO A 74 -0.95 -7.15 -14.36
CA PRO A 74 -0.42 -7.98 -15.45
C PRO A 74 1.05 -7.67 -15.74
N ASP A 75 1.43 -6.39 -15.62
CA ASP A 75 2.77 -5.89 -15.90
C ASP A 75 3.22 -4.91 -14.82
N ALA A 76 4.54 -4.66 -14.77
CA ALA A 76 5.10 -3.63 -13.91
C ALA A 76 4.58 -2.24 -14.32
N ARG A 77 4.18 -1.46 -13.33
CA ARG A 77 3.69 -0.10 -13.50
C ARG A 77 4.71 0.90 -12.98
N THR A 78 4.78 2.08 -13.59
CA THR A 78 5.76 3.10 -13.27
C THR A 78 5.17 4.19 -12.37
N ILE A 79 6.00 4.67 -11.45
CA ILE A 79 5.79 5.83 -10.60
C ILE A 79 6.94 6.78 -10.91
N THR A 80 6.63 7.96 -11.44
CA THR A 80 7.66 8.97 -11.69
C THR A 80 8.21 9.49 -10.36
N PRO A 81 9.47 9.99 -10.33
CA PRO A 81 10.00 10.60 -9.11
C PRO A 81 9.12 11.72 -8.54
N ALA A 82 8.54 12.54 -9.42
CA ALA A 82 7.61 13.60 -9.01
C ALA A 82 6.38 13.03 -8.31
N GLN A 83 5.75 11.99 -8.88
CA GLN A 83 4.61 11.31 -8.27
C GLN A 83 4.96 10.67 -6.93
N PHE A 84 6.16 10.09 -6.80
CA PHE A 84 6.63 9.50 -5.54
C PHE A 84 6.81 10.56 -4.45
N ASN A 85 7.41 11.70 -4.78
CA ASN A 85 7.65 12.81 -3.86
C ASN A 85 6.34 13.50 -3.41
N THR A 86 5.38 13.68 -4.32
CA THR A 86 4.07 14.27 -3.97
C THR A 86 3.12 13.28 -3.31
N GLY A 87 3.40 11.97 -3.44
CA GLY A 87 2.48 10.90 -3.13
C GLY A 87 1.53 10.63 -4.30
N ILE A 88 1.26 9.34 -4.53
CA ILE A 88 0.36 8.89 -5.59
C ILE A 88 -0.53 7.75 -5.10
N ARG A 89 -1.82 7.86 -5.46
CA ARG A 89 -2.77 6.75 -5.38
C ARG A 89 -2.86 6.06 -6.73
N ILE A 90 -2.83 4.73 -6.68
CA ILE A 90 -2.93 3.86 -7.83
C ILE A 90 -4.11 2.92 -7.62
N GLY A 91 -5.12 3.05 -8.49
CA GLY A 91 -6.22 2.11 -8.55
C GLY A 91 -5.74 0.76 -9.09
N LEU A 92 -6.08 -0.31 -8.39
CA LEU A 92 -5.79 -1.68 -8.80
C LEU A 92 -7.01 -2.30 -9.50
N PRO A 93 -6.82 -3.34 -10.33
CA PRO A 93 -7.91 -4.04 -10.99
C PRO A 93 -8.98 -4.55 -10.01
N ALA A 94 -10.22 -4.66 -10.50
CA ALA A 94 -11.37 -5.09 -9.70
C ALA A 94 -11.33 -6.58 -9.30
N ARG A 95 -10.44 -7.36 -9.90
CA ARG A 95 -10.21 -8.76 -9.54
C ARG A 95 -8.75 -8.92 -9.13
N TRP A 96 -8.53 -9.34 -7.90
CA TRP A 96 -7.26 -9.84 -7.38
C TRP A 96 -7.47 -11.24 -6.85
N ASP A 97 -6.39 -11.99 -6.67
CA ASP A 97 -6.39 -13.24 -5.94
C ASP A 97 -5.99 -12.99 -4.47
N ALA A 98 -6.64 -13.65 -3.51
CA ALA A 98 -6.31 -13.57 -2.09
C ALA A 98 -5.18 -14.53 -1.66
N SER A 99 -4.65 -15.35 -2.58
CA SER A 99 -3.39 -16.08 -2.40
C SER A 99 -2.27 -15.15 -1.92
N PRO A 100 -1.21 -15.65 -1.24
CA PRO A 100 -0.09 -14.83 -0.81
C PRO A 100 0.40 -13.94 -1.96
N GLN A 101 0.32 -12.63 -1.75
CA GLN A 101 0.75 -11.68 -2.76
C GLN A 101 2.05 -11.02 -2.35
N GLU A 102 2.82 -10.61 -3.35
CA GLU A 102 4.01 -9.81 -3.16
C GLU A 102 3.82 -8.47 -3.86
N LEU A 103 4.03 -7.39 -3.14
CA LEU A 103 4.29 -6.09 -3.74
C LEU A 103 5.79 -5.94 -3.89
N ILE A 104 6.23 -5.76 -5.12
CA ILE A 104 7.63 -5.61 -5.47
C ILE A 104 7.82 -4.19 -5.99
N PHE A 105 8.72 -3.44 -5.36
CA PHE A 105 9.29 -2.22 -5.92
C PHE A 105 10.64 -2.54 -6.54
N ASN A 106 10.93 -1.95 -7.69
CA ASN A 106 12.19 -2.11 -8.38
C ASN A 106 12.57 -0.81 -9.11
N MET A 107 13.86 -0.57 -9.26
CA MET A 107 14.40 0.57 -10.00
C MET A 107 15.71 0.16 -10.67
N ASP A 108 16.01 0.77 -11.82
CA ASP A 108 17.22 0.44 -12.56
C ASP A 108 18.45 1.19 -12.01
N ALA A 109 18.24 2.37 -11.40
CA ALA A 109 19.26 3.20 -10.76
C ALA A 109 18.63 4.20 -9.76
N GLY A 110 19.45 4.72 -8.85
CA GLY A 110 19.05 5.70 -7.84
C GLY A 110 18.62 5.06 -6.51
N SER A 111 18.03 5.89 -5.64
CA SER A 111 17.50 5.46 -4.35
C SER A 111 16.18 6.15 -4.04
N TYR A 112 15.27 5.42 -3.42
CA TYR A 112 13.96 5.89 -3.02
C TYR A 112 13.75 5.59 -1.54
N GLU A 113 13.58 6.62 -0.74
CA GLU A 113 13.26 6.48 0.67
C GLU A 113 11.73 6.43 0.79
N LEU A 114 11.19 5.27 1.18
CA LEU A 114 9.76 5.09 1.35
C LEU A 114 9.33 5.75 2.66
N HIS A 115 8.35 6.66 2.62
CA HIS A 115 7.80 7.27 3.84
C HIS A 115 6.42 6.71 4.16
N ARG A 116 5.59 6.51 3.13
CA ARG A 116 4.23 5.98 3.25
C ARG A 116 3.97 4.92 2.21
N LEU A 117 3.38 3.83 2.67
CA LEU A 117 2.90 2.74 1.85
C LEU A 117 1.58 2.24 2.43
N ALA A 118 0.55 2.14 1.61
CA ALA A 118 -0.71 1.59 2.05
C ALA A 118 -1.39 0.83 0.92
N LEU A 119 -1.84 -0.39 1.19
CA LEU A 119 -2.66 -1.19 0.29
C LEU A 119 -3.97 -1.53 1.00
N MET A 120 -5.08 -0.97 0.54
CA MET A 120 -6.37 -1.10 1.20
C MET A 120 -7.51 -1.04 0.18
N LEU A 121 -8.75 -1.25 0.63
CA LEU A 121 -9.89 -1.10 -0.26
C LEU A 121 -10.00 0.36 -0.73
N THR A 122 -10.39 0.53 -1.99
CA THR A 122 -10.57 1.85 -2.61
C THR A 122 -11.50 2.74 -1.80
N SER A 123 -12.61 2.18 -1.29
CA SER A 123 -13.58 2.93 -0.47
C SER A 123 -13.02 3.37 0.88
N GLU A 124 -12.08 2.61 1.46
CA GLU A 124 -11.39 2.98 2.69
C GLU A 124 -10.37 4.07 2.42
N MET A 125 -9.61 3.93 1.33
CA MET A 125 -8.68 4.96 0.91
C MET A 125 -9.40 6.27 0.60
N ASP A 126 -10.60 6.22 0.00
CA ASP A 126 -11.44 7.40 -0.22
C ASP A 126 -11.80 8.09 1.09
N GLU A 127 -12.26 7.32 2.09
CA GLU A 127 -12.63 7.83 3.41
C GLU A 127 -11.44 8.49 4.12
N ILE A 128 -10.27 7.84 4.08
CA ILE A 128 -9.06 8.33 4.74
C ILE A 128 -8.51 9.58 4.03
N MET A 129 -8.52 9.59 2.69
CA MET A 129 -8.06 10.74 1.91
C MET A 129 -8.92 11.99 2.10
N GLN A 130 -10.17 11.83 2.53
CA GLN A 130 -11.08 12.92 2.88
C GLN A 130 -10.95 13.37 4.34
N SER A 131 -10.23 12.63 5.18
CA SER A 131 -10.02 12.97 6.58
C SER A 131 -9.13 14.21 6.72
N ARG A 132 -9.15 14.86 7.90
CA ARG A 132 -8.31 16.04 8.20
C ARG A 132 -6.80 15.74 8.19
N HIS A 133 -6.43 14.46 8.24
CA HIS A 133 -5.06 13.98 8.31
C HIS A 133 -4.92 12.76 7.39
N PRO A 134 -5.07 12.94 6.06
CA PRO A 134 -5.08 11.84 5.13
C PRO A 134 -3.73 11.15 5.17
N LEU A 135 -3.68 10.00 5.84
CA LEU A 135 -2.49 9.19 6.06
C LEU A 135 -1.43 9.77 7.05
N ASP A 136 -1.75 10.85 7.77
CA ASP A 136 -0.92 11.44 8.84
C ASP A 136 -1.21 10.85 10.23
N THR A 137 -2.32 10.11 10.37
CA THR A 137 -2.64 9.42 11.61
C THR A 137 -1.61 8.35 11.89
N ASP A 138 -0.97 8.41 13.05
CA ASP A 138 -0.23 7.30 13.63
C ASP A 138 -1.08 6.03 13.55
N TRP A 139 -0.74 5.16 12.60
CA TRP A 139 -1.53 3.96 12.31
C TRP A 139 -1.31 2.88 13.35
N ASN A 140 -0.37 3.04 14.28
CA ASN A 140 -0.19 2.14 15.42
C ASN A 140 -1.48 2.07 16.27
N HIS A 141 -2.31 3.13 16.25
CA HIS A 141 -3.63 3.13 16.87
C HIS A 141 -4.62 2.19 16.17
N TRP A 142 -4.58 2.11 14.84
CA TRP A 142 -5.52 1.32 14.04
C TRP A 142 -5.05 -0.14 13.88
N TYR A 143 -3.73 -0.36 13.87
CA TYR A 143 -3.10 -1.65 13.66
C TYR A 143 -1.83 -1.78 14.53
N PRO A 144 -1.97 -2.05 15.84
CA PRO A 144 -0.83 -2.30 16.71
C PRO A 144 -0.10 -3.60 16.30
N ALA A 145 1.23 -3.59 16.42
CA ALA A 145 2.15 -4.67 16.05
C ALA A 145 1.80 -6.05 16.66
#